data_AF-A0A957IZU3-F1
#
_entry.id   AF-A0A957IZU3-F1
#
_cell.length_a   1.000
_cell.length_b   1.000
_cell.length_c   1.000
_cell.angle_alpha   90.00
_cell.angle_beta   90.00
_cell.angle_gamma   90.00
#
_symmetry.space_group_name_H-M   'P 1'
#
loop_
_entity.id
_entity.type
_entity.pdbx_description
1 polymer ?
#
loop_
_entity_poly.entity_id
_entity_poly.type
_entity_poly.pdbx_seq_one_letter_code
_entity_poly.pdbx_strand_id
1 'polypeptide(L)'
;MSTIVNAETIWYLVRASGTVAYLFLAASTIWGLILSSRLLREIVPGPLTLAMHNYLSWNALGLTALHAVLLLFTSYMDYTVRDLLVPFSGPYSPFWVGIGIIGMYLLLLTTLTFYVRGRIGYRAFHAVHYLTYPAFGMALLHSWFAGTDTPALEMVYLVTGVTVLFLTLYRVLAAVGGGGAVMRGPGGENGRIPSAVK
;
A
#
# COMPACT_ATOMS: atom_id res chain seq x y z
N MET A 1 21.23 31.77 -4.05
CA MET A 1 20.43 30.93 -3.14
C MET A 1 20.32 31.65 -1.80
N SER A 2 19.12 31.76 -1.22
CA SER A 2 18.95 32.29 0.14
C SER A 2 19.59 31.33 1.15
N THR A 3 20.03 31.82 2.31
CA THR A 3 20.63 31.01 3.39
C THR A 3 19.76 29.82 3.84
N ILE A 4 18.46 29.86 3.54
CA ILE A 4 17.44 28.89 3.99
C ILE A 4 17.19 27.77 2.97
N VAL A 5 17.38 28.02 1.67
CA VAL A 5 17.20 27.01 0.62
C VAL A 5 18.55 26.80 -0.05
N ASN A 6 19.32 25.87 0.49
CA ASN A 6 20.63 25.48 -0.03
C ASN A 6 20.63 24.00 -0.42
N ALA A 7 21.75 23.52 -0.95
CA ALA A 7 21.93 22.12 -1.39
C ALA A 7 21.57 21.10 -0.30
N GLU A 8 22.01 21.36 0.93
CA GLU A 8 21.79 20.49 2.09
C GLU A 8 20.30 20.47 2.48
N THR A 9 19.62 21.62 2.43
CA THR A 9 18.18 21.69 2.66
C THR A 9 17.39 20.83 1.67
N ILE A 10 17.70 20.93 0.37
CA ILE A 10 17.03 20.11 -0.66
C ILE A 10 17.29 18.63 -0.42
N TRP A 11 18.51 18.26 -0.05
CA TRP A 11 18.85 16.88 0.27
C TRP A 11 18.05 16.33 1.45
N TYR A 12 17.93 17.07 2.55
CA TYR A 12 17.08 16.65 3.67
C TYR A 12 15.60 16.58 3.28
N LEU A 13 15.11 17.50 2.43
CA LEU A 13 13.74 17.45 1.92
C LEU A 13 13.49 16.22 1.05
N VAL A 14 14.43 15.82 0.19
CA VAL A 14 14.35 14.57 -0.60
C VAL A 14 14.22 13.37 0.33
N ARG A 15 15.09 13.27 1.36
CA ARG A 15 15.10 12.16 2.32
C ARG A 15 13.85 12.12 3.18
N ALA A 16 13.43 13.27 3.71
CA ALA A 16 12.24 13.38 4.56
C ALA A 16 10.96 13.07 3.77
N SER A 17 10.77 13.68 2.59
CA SER A 17 9.59 13.43 1.76
C SER A 17 9.48 11.96 1.35
N GLY A 18 10.57 11.32 0.94
CA GLY A 18 10.58 9.90 0.57
C GLY A 18 10.26 8.97 1.76
N THR A 19 10.87 9.23 2.92
CA THR A 19 10.62 8.45 4.14
C THR A 19 9.19 8.60 4.62
N VAL A 20 8.66 9.82 4.65
CA VAL A 20 7.29 10.08 5.09
C VAL A 20 6.28 9.55 4.08
N ALA A 21 6.55 9.61 2.77
CA ALA A 21 5.73 8.97 1.74
C ALA A 21 5.62 7.46 1.98
N TYR A 22 6.74 6.79 2.25
CA TYR A 22 6.77 5.36 2.59
C TYR A 22 5.92 5.05 3.84
N LEU A 23 6.06 5.84 4.90
CA LEU A 23 5.28 5.64 6.13
C LEU A 23 3.77 5.80 5.90
N PHE A 24 3.36 6.78 5.11
CA PHE A 24 1.96 6.94 4.72
C PHE A 24 1.46 5.76 3.87
N LEU A 25 2.28 5.26 2.94
CA LEU A 25 1.95 4.09 2.14
C LEU A 25 1.81 2.82 3.01
N ALA A 26 2.74 2.61 3.94
CA ALA A 26 2.71 1.50 4.89
C ALA A 26 1.45 1.55 5.77
N ALA A 27 1.17 2.72 6.36
CA ALA A 27 -0.02 2.94 7.16
C ALA A 27 -1.29 2.72 6.33
N SER A 28 -1.37 3.29 5.13
CA SER A 28 -2.51 3.07 4.22
C SER A 28 -2.74 1.59 3.92
N THR A 29 -1.67 0.84 3.66
CA THR A 29 -1.73 -0.61 3.38
C THR A 29 -2.24 -1.38 4.58
N ILE A 30 -1.77 -1.05 5.78
CA ILE A 30 -2.25 -1.64 7.05
C ILE A 30 -3.74 -1.35 7.25
N TRP A 31 -4.17 -0.10 7.07
CA TRP A 31 -5.59 0.29 7.18
C TRP A 31 -6.47 -0.41 6.14
N GLY A 32 -5.98 -0.59 4.90
CA GLY A 32 -6.67 -1.37 3.86
C GLY A 32 -6.80 -2.86 4.21
N LEU A 33 -5.75 -3.44 4.79
CA LEU A 33 -5.76 -4.81 5.30
C LEU A 33 -6.74 -4.97 6.47
N ILE A 34 -6.76 -4.02 7.40
CA ILE A 34 -7.74 -4.00 8.50
C ILE A 34 -9.17 -3.95 7.92
N LEU A 35 -9.44 -3.05 6.96
CA LEU A 35 -10.75 -2.89 6.32
C LEU A 35 -11.24 -4.18 5.65
N SER A 36 -10.32 -4.92 5.00
CA SER A 36 -10.64 -6.16 4.29
C SER A 36 -10.64 -7.41 5.17
N SER A 37 -10.23 -7.29 6.43
CA SER A 37 -10.17 -8.39 7.41
C SER A 37 -11.27 -8.27 8.46
N ARG A 38 -11.44 -9.32 9.27
CA ARG A 38 -12.35 -9.30 10.44
C ARG A 38 -11.64 -8.95 11.75
N LEU A 39 -10.32 -8.73 11.71
CA LEU A 39 -9.46 -8.70 12.90
C LEU A 39 -9.86 -7.62 13.92
N LEU A 40 -10.17 -6.41 13.45
CA LEU A 40 -10.47 -5.27 14.31
C LEU A 40 -11.88 -4.70 14.07
N ARG A 41 -12.78 -5.48 13.46
CA ARG A 41 -14.11 -4.99 13.06
C ARG A 41 -14.96 -4.52 14.25
N GLU A 42 -14.75 -5.09 15.43
CA GLU A 42 -15.46 -4.74 16.66
C GLU A 42 -14.85 -3.53 17.38
N ILE A 43 -13.58 -3.21 17.10
CA ILE A 43 -12.83 -2.13 17.76
C ILE A 43 -12.87 -0.86 16.92
N VAL A 44 -12.73 -0.99 15.60
CA VAL A 44 -12.60 0.15 14.68
C VAL A 44 -13.74 0.14 13.66
N PRO A 45 -14.56 1.21 13.59
CA PRO A 45 -15.63 1.30 12.62
C PRO A 45 -15.13 1.25 11.17
N GLY A 46 -15.86 0.55 10.31
CA GLY A 46 -15.57 0.47 8.87
C GLY A 46 -15.42 1.84 8.18
N PRO A 47 -16.30 2.83 8.43
CA PRO A 47 -16.17 4.16 7.83
C PRO A 47 -14.88 4.89 8.23
N LEU A 48 -14.47 4.80 9.50
CA LEU A 48 -13.22 5.37 9.97
C LEU A 48 -12.02 4.70 9.29
N THR A 49 -12.07 3.37 9.17
CA THR A 49 -11.02 2.58 8.54
C THR A 49 -10.83 2.96 7.06
N LEU A 50 -11.94 3.11 6.33
CA LEU A 50 -11.93 3.58 4.95
C LEU A 50 -11.43 5.04 4.83
N ALA A 51 -11.87 5.93 5.72
CA ALA A 51 -11.42 7.32 5.74
C ALA A 51 -9.90 7.43 5.96
N MET A 52 -9.35 6.65 6.90
CA MET A 52 -7.92 6.58 7.15
C MET A 52 -7.15 6.03 5.96
N HIS A 53 -7.59 4.91 5.38
CA HIS A 53 -6.98 4.36 4.17
C HIS A 53 -6.91 5.39 3.03
N ASN A 54 -8.01 6.11 2.78
CA ASN A 54 -8.06 7.13 1.73
C ASN A 54 -7.16 8.33 2.04
N TYR A 55 -7.22 8.89 3.26
CA TYR A 55 -6.41 10.03 3.67
C TYR A 55 -4.91 9.72 3.56
N LEU A 56 -4.50 8.57 4.08
CA LEU A 56 -3.10 8.14 4.06
C LEU A 56 -2.63 7.86 2.62
N SER A 57 -3.47 7.27 1.77
CA SER A 57 -3.13 7.01 0.36
C SER A 57 -2.86 8.30 -0.43
N TRP A 58 -3.69 9.33 -0.26
CA TRP A 58 -3.51 10.61 -0.94
C TRP A 58 -2.23 11.33 -0.51
N ASN A 59 -1.93 11.30 0.80
CA ASN A 59 -0.70 11.87 1.32
C ASN A 59 0.54 11.09 0.84
N ALA A 60 0.48 9.75 0.80
CA ALA A 60 1.54 8.93 0.24
C ALA A 60 1.83 9.31 -1.22
N LEU A 61 0.80 9.37 -2.07
CA LEU A 61 0.95 9.71 -3.47
C LEU A 61 1.51 11.13 -3.67
N GLY A 62 0.97 12.11 -2.94
CA GLY A 62 1.43 13.50 -3.02
C GLY A 62 2.90 13.65 -2.59
N LEU A 63 3.30 12.96 -1.53
CA LEU A 63 4.69 12.99 -1.06
C LEU A 63 5.63 12.18 -1.94
N THR A 64 5.19 11.09 -2.56
CA THR A 64 5.96 10.39 -3.60
C THR A 64 6.22 11.30 -4.80
N ALA A 65 5.21 12.05 -5.25
CA ALA A 65 5.38 13.01 -6.33
C ALA A 65 6.34 14.15 -5.92
N LEU A 66 6.19 14.69 -4.70
CA LEU A 66 7.10 15.70 -4.16
C LEU A 66 8.54 15.16 -4.08
N HIS A 67 8.73 13.96 -3.55
CA HIS A 67 10.04 13.30 -3.46
C HIS A 67 10.70 13.18 -4.83
N ALA A 68 9.97 12.69 -5.83
CA ALA A 68 10.48 12.57 -7.19
C ALA A 68 10.87 13.95 -7.76
N VAL A 69 10.00 14.96 -7.63
CA VAL A 69 10.28 16.31 -8.13
C VAL A 69 11.50 16.93 -7.45
N LEU A 70 11.67 16.75 -6.14
CA LEU A 70 12.82 17.27 -5.39
C LEU A 70 14.16 16.69 -5.86
N LEU A 71 14.18 15.48 -6.42
CA LEU A 71 15.40 14.91 -7.01
C LEU A 71 15.94 15.75 -8.18
N LEU A 72 15.10 16.50 -8.89
CA LEU A 72 15.56 17.40 -9.97
C LEU A 72 16.32 18.64 -9.46
N PHE A 73 16.21 18.94 -8.17
CA PHE A 73 16.78 20.15 -7.57
C PHE A 73 17.97 19.85 -6.65
N THR A 74 18.33 18.58 -6.48
CA THR A 74 19.50 18.19 -5.68
C THR A 74 20.79 18.49 -6.44
N SER A 75 21.82 18.96 -5.75
CA SER A 75 23.17 19.15 -6.31
C SER A 75 24.10 17.97 -6.03
N TYR A 76 23.61 16.94 -5.31
CA TYR A 76 24.40 15.75 -5.00
C TYR A 76 24.35 14.71 -6.14
N MET A 77 23.31 14.75 -6.96
CA MET A 77 23.08 13.80 -8.06
C MET A 77 22.36 14.51 -9.21
N ASP A 78 22.89 14.40 -10.41
CA ASP A 78 22.33 15.07 -11.59
C ASP A 78 21.17 14.24 -12.19
N TYR A 79 20.01 14.28 -11.54
CA TYR A 79 18.79 13.67 -12.07
C TYR A 79 18.15 14.53 -13.15
N THR A 80 17.78 13.89 -14.26
CA THR A 80 16.95 14.51 -15.31
C THR A 80 15.49 14.05 -15.19
N VAL A 81 14.57 14.75 -15.87
CA VAL A 81 13.15 14.31 -15.96
C VAL A 81 13.04 12.89 -16.53
N ARG A 82 13.94 12.49 -17.44
CA ARG A 82 13.99 11.13 -17.97
C ARG A 82 14.27 10.12 -16.87
N ASP A 83 15.15 10.44 -15.93
CA ASP A 83 15.56 9.52 -14.86
C ASP A 83 14.48 9.29 -13.82
N LEU A 84 13.49 10.18 -13.73
CA LEU A 84 12.29 10.00 -12.90
C LEU A 84 11.23 9.11 -13.59
N LEU A 85 11.26 9.03 -14.91
CA LEU A 85 10.21 8.38 -15.74
C LEU A 85 10.70 7.11 -16.44
N VAL A 86 12.00 6.86 -16.48
CA VAL A 86 12.55 5.66 -17.10
C VAL A 86 13.22 4.84 -16.00
N PRO A 87 12.63 3.68 -15.62
CA PRO A 87 13.26 2.80 -14.66
C PRO A 87 14.70 2.48 -15.08
N PHE A 88 15.60 2.43 -14.10
CA PHE A 88 17.00 2.01 -14.26
C PHE A 88 17.91 2.96 -15.04
N SER A 89 17.49 4.18 -15.40
CA SER A 89 18.36 5.12 -16.12
C SER A 89 19.12 6.11 -15.23
N GLY A 90 18.69 6.31 -13.99
CA GLY A 90 19.24 7.34 -13.10
C GLY A 90 20.69 7.08 -12.63
N PRO A 91 21.39 8.11 -12.17
CA PRO A 91 22.83 8.05 -11.85
C PRO A 91 23.16 7.30 -10.54
N TYR A 92 22.18 7.14 -9.65
CA TYR A 92 22.38 6.52 -8.33
C TYR A 92 21.51 5.29 -8.16
N SER A 93 22.13 4.20 -7.71
CA SER A 93 21.48 2.92 -7.41
C SER A 93 20.40 2.53 -8.45
N PRO A 94 20.75 2.44 -9.76
CA PRO A 94 19.75 2.44 -10.83
C PRO A 94 18.72 1.33 -10.68
N PHE A 95 19.15 0.16 -10.21
CA PHE A 95 18.28 -0.98 -9.92
C PHE A 95 17.19 -0.63 -8.88
N TRP A 96 17.59 -0.21 -7.69
CA TRP A 96 16.66 0.05 -6.58
C TRP A 96 15.82 1.31 -6.81
N VAL A 97 16.37 2.33 -7.48
CA VAL A 97 15.60 3.50 -7.93
C VAL A 97 14.59 3.11 -9.01
N GLY A 98 14.98 2.28 -9.98
CA GLY A 98 14.07 1.78 -11.01
C GLY A 98 12.91 0.96 -10.45
N ILE A 99 13.15 0.14 -9.42
CA ILE A 99 12.09 -0.55 -8.67
C ILE A 99 11.13 0.46 -8.02
N GLY A 100 11.65 1.55 -7.44
CA GLY A 100 10.84 2.66 -6.91
C GLY A 100 9.95 3.33 -7.97
N ILE A 101 10.48 3.57 -9.17
CA ILE A 101 9.73 4.15 -10.30
C ILE A 101 8.60 3.20 -10.74
N ILE A 102 8.85 1.90 -10.83
CA ILE A 102 7.80 0.91 -11.13
C ILE A 102 6.75 0.90 -10.03
N GLY A 103 7.15 0.96 -8.76
CA GLY A 103 6.23 1.08 -7.62
C GLY A 103 5.34 2.33 -7.72
N MET A 104 5.92 3.48 -8.06
CA MET A 104 5.18 4.73 -8.30
C MET A 104 4.14 4.56 -9.43
N TYR A 105 4.48 3.86 -10.52
CA TYR A 105 3.53 3.56 -11.59
C TYR A 105 2.36 2.71 -11.12
N LEU A 106 2.60 1.71 -10.27
CA LEU A 106 1.53 0.91 -9.69
C LEU A 106 0.66 1.74 -8.73
N LEU A 107 1.23 2.64 -7.92
CA LEU A 107 0.46 3.58 -7.10
C LEU A 107 -0.44 4.48 -7.96
N LEU A 108 0.11 5.06 -9.03
CA LEU A 108 -0.65 5.90 -9.95
C LEU A 108 -1.76 5.10 -10.64
N LEU A 109 -1.43 3.92 -11.18
CA LEU A 109 -2.40 3.03 -11.85
C LEU A 109 -3.57 2.68 -10.92
N THR A 110 -3.27 2.23 -9.71
CA THR A 110 -4.30 1.83 -8.73
C THR A 110 -5.16 3.00 -8.30
N THR A 111 -4.57 4.18 -8.11
CA THR A 111 -5.29 5.42 -7.76
C THR A 111 -6.21 5.87 -8.90
N LEU A 112 -5.70 5.92 -10.14
CA LEU A 112 -6.51 6.31 -11.31
C LEU A 112 -7.65 5.32 -11.57
N THR A 113 -7.39 4.03 -11.36
CA THR A 113 -8.39 2.97 -11.53
C THR A 113 -9.57 3.13 -10.57
N PHE A 114 -9.37 3.69 -9.37
CA PHE A 114 -10.45 4.00 -8.44
C PHE A 114 -11.50 4.93 -9.04
N TYR A 115 -11.11 5.93 -9.84
CA TYR A 115 -12.03 6.88 -10.47
C TYR A 115 -12.87 6.27 -11.58
N VAL A 116 -12.35 5.23 -12.25
CA VAL A 116 -13.05 4.54 -13.34
C VAL A 116 -13.69 3.21 -12.91
N ARG A 117 -13.64 2.86 -11.61
CA ARG A 117 -14.14 1.58 -11.06
C ARG A 117 -15.59 1.26 -11.45
N GLY A 118 -16.43 2.29 -11.58
CA GLY A 118 -17.83 2.13 -11.99
C GLY A 118 -18.00 1.66 -13.45
N ARG A 119 -17.00 1.87 -14.31
CA ARG A 119 -17.01 1.48 -15.73
C ARG A 119 -16.41 0.10 -15.98
N ILE A 120 -15.40 -0.29 -15.22
CA ILE A 120 -14.66 -1.56 -15.40
C ILE A 120 -15.26 -2.73 -14.59
N GLY A 121 -16.17 -2.43 -13.67
CA GLY A 121 -16.80 -3.41 -12.81
C GLY A 121 -15.91 -3.90 -11.66
N TYR A 122 -16.55 -4.58 -10.70
CA TYR A 122 -15.94 -4.97 -9.43
C TYR A 122 -14.72 -5.90 -9.59
N ARG A 123 -14.81 -6.92 -10.45
CA ARG A 123 -13.75 -7.93 -10.62
C ARG A 123 -12.46 -7.33 -11.16
N ALA A 124 -12.56 -6.50 -12.21
CA ALA A 124 -11.40 -5.84 -12.80
C ALA A 124 -10.79 -4.82 -11.84
N PHE A 125 -11.63 -4.02 -11.16
CA PHE A 125 -11.17 -3.07 -10.15
C PHE A 125 -10.37 -3.78 -9.04
N HIS A 126 -10.89 -4.88 -8.50
CA HIS A 126 -10.17 -5.65 -7.48
C HIS A 126 -8.88 -6.29 -8.01
N ALA A 127 -8.88 -6.84 -9.23
CA ALA A 127 -7.68 -7.40 -9.84
C ALA A 127 -6.55 -6.36 -9.95
N VAL A 128 -6.88 -5.14 -10.39
CA VAL A 128 -5.91 -4.03 -10.44
C VAL A 128 -5.52 -3.59 -9.03
N HIS A 129 -6.47 -3.50 -8.10
CA HIS A 129 -6.18 -3.07 -6.73
C HIS A 129 -5.24 -4.05 -6.00
N TYR A 130 -5.20 -5.34 -6.37
CA TYR A 130 -4.19 -6.27 -5.85
C TYR A 130 -2.75 -5.91 -6.24
N LEU A 131 -2.53 -5.06 -7.25
CA LEU A 131 -1.19 -4.53 -7.57
C LEU A 131 -0.63 -3.60 -6.48
N THR A 132 -1.44 -3.21 -5.49
CA THR A 132 -0.94 -2.46 -4.31
C THR A 132 0.05 -3.27 -3.46
N TYR A 133 -0.07 -4.61 -3.43
CA TYR A 133 0.86 -5.48 -2.70
C TYR A 133 2.29 -5.44 -3.30
N PRO A 134 2.49 -5.71 -4.61
CA PRO A 134 3.80 -5.53 -5.21
C PRO A 134 4.26 -4.07 -5.18
N ALA A 135 3.35 -3.09 -5.31
CA ALA A 135 3.72 -1.68 -5.19
C ALA A 135 4.32 -1.35 -3.80
N PHE A 136 3.71 -1.83 -2.72
CA PHE A 136 4.24 -1.71 -1.37
C PHE A 136 5.60 -2.43 -1.23
N GLY A 137 5.72 -3.65 -1.74
CA GLY A 137 6.99 -4.39 -1.71
C GLY A 137 8.12 -3.67 -2.45
N MET A 138 7.82 -3.11 -3.63
CA MET A 138 8.77 -2.30 -4.39
C MET A 138 9.18 -1.03 -3.63
N ALA A 139 8.22 -0.32 -3.02
CA ALA A 139 8.50 0.84 -2.20
C ALA A 139 9.37 0.49 -0.98
N LEU A 140 9.07 -0.61 -0.29
CA LEU A 140 9.86 -1.13 0.83
C LEU A 140 11.31 -1.43 0.41
N LEU A 141 11.49 -2.17 -0.68
CA LEU A 141 12.83 -2.52 -1.18
C LEU A 141 13.60 -1.28 -1.66
N HIS A 142 12.92 -0.37 -2.35
CA HIS A 142 13.49 0.91 -2.75
C HIS A 142 13.95 1.72 -1.53
N SER A 143 13.09 1.90 -0.53
CA SER A 143 13.42 2.60 0.71
C SER A 143 14.58 1.91 1.44
N TRP A 144 14.57 0.58 1.52
CA TRP A 144 15.61 -0.17 2.22
C TRP A 144 16.99 -0.02 1.57
N PHE A 145 17.09 -0.21 0.25
CA PHE A 145 18.39 -0.33 -0.42
C PHE A 145 18.89 0.96 -1.07
N ALA A 146 18.03 1.95 -1.31
CA ALA A 146 18.42 3.24 -1.87
C ALA A 146 18.19 4.41 -0.90
N GLY A 147 17.36 4.26 0.13
CA GLY A 147 16.94 5.35 1.01
C GLY A 147 17.41 5.26 2.47
N THR A 148 17.95 4.12 2.91
CA THR A 148 18.34 3.88 4.32
C THR A 148 19.72 4.45 4.62
N ASP A 149 19.79 5.28 5.67
CA ASP A 149 21.08 5.78 6.20
C ASP A 149 21.27 5.48 7.69
N THR A 150 20.27 4.89 8.39
CA THR A 150 20.35 4.65 9.84
C THR A 150 19.70 3.32 10.25
N PRO A 151 20.20 2.66 11.32
CA PRO A 151 19.57 1.46 11.88
C PRO A 151 18.12 1.68 12.34
N ALA A 152 17.77 2.91 12.72
CA ALA A 152 16.39 3.23 13.11
C ALA A 152 15.43 3.10 11.92
N LEU A 153 15.84 3.54 10.72
CA LEU A 153 15.04 3.37 9.51
C LEU A 153 14.94 1.90 9.08
N GLU A 154 16.02 1.12 9.23
CA GLU A 154 15.97 -0.34 9.00
C GLU A 154 14.90 -1.00 9.88
N MET A 155 14.85 -0.65 11.17
CA MET A 155 13.82 -1.17 12.08
C MET A 155 12.41 -0.75 11.66
N VAL A 156 12.23 0.50 11.22
CA VAL A 156 10.93 0.98 10.70
C VAL A 156 10.49 0.14 9.49
N TYR A 157 11.39 -0.07 8.53
CA TYR A 157 11.10 -0.85 7.34
C TYR A 157 10.84 -2.32 7.67
N LEU A 158 11.56 -2.89 8.64
CA LEU A 158 11.38 -4.27 9.08
C LEU A 158 10.00 -4.45 9.74
N VAL A 159 9.67 -3.59 10.70
CA VAL A 159 8.41 -3.65 11.45
C VAL A 159 7.22 -3.46 10.52
N THR A 160 7.28 -2.47 9.62
CA THR A 160 6.21 -2.23 8.65
C THR A 160 6.07 -3.38 7.65
N GLY A 161 7.17 -3.90 7.12
CA GLY A 161 7.18 -5.06 6.22
C GLY A 161 6.62 -6.32 6.87
N VAL A 162 7.08 -6.66 8.08
CA VAL A 162 6.59 -7.81 8.86
C VAL A 162 5.10 -7.65 9.21
N THR A 163 4.67 -6.45 9.57
CA THR A 163 3.25 -6.17 9.89
C THR A 163 2.36 -6.40 8.67
N VAL A 164 2.73 -5.85 7.51
CA VAL A 164 1.97 -6.03 6.27
C VAL A 164 1.96 -7.51 5.86
N LEU A 165 3.10 -8.20 5.95
CA LEU A 165 3.18 -9.64 5.67
C LEU A 165 2.26 -10.44 6.58
N PHE A 166 2.33 -10.22 7.90
CA PHE A 166 1.50 -10.88 8.90
C PHE A 166 0.00 -10.68 8.61
N LEU A 167 -0.43 -9.44 8.41
CA LEU A 167 -1.83 -9.11 8.13
C LEU A 167 -2.32 -9.71 6.80
N THR A 168 -1.44 -9.78 5.79
CA THR A 168 -1.73 -10.41 4.51
C THR A 168 -1.93 -11.91 4.67
N LEU A 169 -1.03 -12.59 5.38
CA LEU A 169 -1.13 -14.01 5.67
C LEU A 169 -2.39 -14.32 6.49
N TYR A 170 -2.66 -13.53 7.53
CA TYR A 170 -3.88 -13.64 8.32
C TYR A 170 -5.14 -13.56 7.44
N ARG A 171 -5.20 -12.58 6.53
CA ARG A 171 -6.32 -12.41 5.59
C ARG A 171 -6.52 -13.64 4.71
N VAL A 172 -5.44 -14.17 4.12
CA VAL A 172 -5.49 -15.35 3.25
C VAL A 172 -5.98 -16.57 4.03
N LEU A 173 -5.44 -16.80 5.23
CA LEU A 173 -5.84 -17.93 6.08
C LEU A 173 -7.30 -17.82 6.55
N ALA A 174 -7.74 -16.62 6.94
CA ALA A 174 -9.13 -16.38 7.35
C ALA A 174 -10.13 -16.59 6.21
N ALA A 175 -9.74 -16.25 4.97
CA ALA A 175 -10.57 -16.49 3.79
C ALA A 175 -10.72 -18.00 3.48
N VAL A 176 -9.65 -18.78 3.67
CA VAL A 176 -9.66 -20.24 3.45
C VAL A 176 -10.43 -20.96 4.57
N GLY A 177 -10.20 -20.61 5.84
CA GLY A 177 -10.83 -21.26 6.99
C GLY A 177 -12.33 -20.99 7.16
N GLY A 178 -12.82 -19.83 6.68
CA GLY A 178 -14.23 -19.46 6.77
C GLY A 178 -15.17 -20.23 5.82
N GLY A 179 -14.63 -20.89 4.79
CA GLY A 179 -15.43 -21.64 3.80
C GLY A 179 -15.98 -22.99 4.29
N GLY A 180 -15.41 -23.56 5.36
CA GLY A 180 -15.78 -24.90 5.84
C GLY A 180 -16.97 -24.97 6.80
N ALA A 181 -17.37 -23.85 7.42
CA ALA A 181 -18.34 -23.84 8.51
C ALA A 181 -19.82 -23.79 8.08
N VAL A 182 -20.12 -23.62 6.79
CA VAL A 182 -21.51 -23.43 6.28
C VAL A 182 -22.20 -24.76 5.90
N MET A 183 -21.51 -25.90 5.94
CA MET A 183 -22.03 -27.21 5.49
C MET A 183 -22.61 -28.12 6.61
N ARG A 184 -22.92 -27.60 7.81
CA ARG A 184 -23.52 -28.42 8.88
C ARG A 184 -24.77 -27.76 9.45
N GLY A 185 -25.84 -27.75 8.68
CA GLY A 185 -27.19 -27.51 9.20
C GLY A 185 -27.64 -28.71 10.04
N PRO A 186 -28.25 -28.51 11.23
CA PRO A 186 -28.92 -29.58 11.95
C PRO A 186 -30.09 -30.08 11.10
N GLY A 187 -30.07 -31.36 10.74
CA GLY A 187 -31.18 -32.01 10.05
C GLY A 187 -32.45 -31.87 10.89
N GLY A 188 -33.48 -31.27 10.29
CA GLY A 188 -34.79 -31.12 10.91
C GLY A 188 -35.45 -32.48 11.10
N GLU A 189 -35.60 -32.89 12.35
CA GLU A 189 -36.71 -33.74 12.74
C GLU A 189 -37.98 -32.88 12.64
N ASN A 190 -38.76 -33.06 11.58
CA ASN A 190 -40.14 -32.61 11.59
C ASN A 190 -41.07 -33.82 11.55
N GLY A 191 -41.88 -33.89 12.60
CA GLY A 191 -42.73 -35.01 12.94
C GLY A 191 -43.77 -35.32 11.87
N ARG A 192 -43.98 -36.61 11.70
CA ARG A 192 -45.23 -37.18 11.17
C ARG A 192 -46.42 -36.51 11.86
N ILE A 193 -47.34 -35.94 11.07
CA ILE A 193 -48.72 -35.75 11.52
C ILE A 193 -49.54 -36.88 10.88
N PRO A 194 -50.27 -37.69 11.68
CA PRO A 194 -51.06 -38.80 11.17
C PRO A 194 -52.24 -38.33 10.32
N SER A 195 -52.48 -39.07 9.23
CA SER A 195 -53.71 -39.05 8.46
C SER A 195 -54.92 -39.44 9.31
N ALA A 196 -55.97 -38.63 9.31
CA ALA A 196 -57.31 -39.10 9.68
C ALA A 196 -58.41 -38.17 9.11
N VAL A 197 -59.28 -38.77 8.26
CA VAL A 197 -60.76 -38.71 8.31
C VAL A 197 -61.37 -37.30 8.06
N LYS A 198 -62.29 -37.05 7.11
CA LYS A 198 -63.29 -37.83 6.36
C LYS A 198 -63.65 -37.07 5.09
#